data_AF-A0A8J6MAM0-F1
#
_entry.id   AF-A0A8J6MAM0-F1
#
_cell.length_a   1.000
_cell.length_b   1.000
_cell.length_c   1.000
_cell.angle_alpha   90.00
_cell.angle_beta   90.00
_cell.angle_gamma   90.00
#
_symmetry.space_group_name_H-M   'P 1'
#
loop_
_entity.id
_entity.type
_entity.pdbx_description
1 polymer ?
#
loop_
_entity_poly.entity_id
_entity_poly.type
_entity_poly.pdbx_seq_one_letter_code
_entity_poly.pdbx_strand_id
1 'polypeptide(L)' 'MAAGCQALRLDVLGTNLPAQKLYTAMGFQYRTTLKLFYEDTGTTDYLLYELVL' A
#
# COMPACT_ATOMS: atom_id res chain seq x y z
N MET A 1 7.78 -20.52 -16.34
CA MET A 1 8.37 -19.18 -16.24
C MET A 1 7.37 -18.33 -15.49
N ALA A 2 7.61 -18.01 -14.21
CA ALA A 2 6.76 -17.04 -13.53
C ALA A 2 6.92 -15.71 -14.27
N ALA A 3 5.82 -15.09 -14.69
CA ALA A 3 5.87 -13.74 -15.25
C ALA A 3 6.59 -12.87 -14.22
N GLY A 4 7.77 -12.35 -14.57
CA GLY A 4 8.62 -11.61 -13.64
C GLY A 4 7.91 -10.33 -13.24
N CYS A 5 7.20 -10.35 -12.11
CA CYS A 5 6.68 -9.14 -11.51
C CYS A 5 7.87 -8.24 -11.20
N GLN A 6 7.92 -7.06 -11.82
CA GLN A 6 9.01 -6.09 -11.60
C GLN A 6 8.82 -5.30 -10.30
N ALA A 7 7.58 -5.22 -9.82
CA ALA A 7 7.25 -4.57 -8.56
C ALA A 7 5.95 -5.12 -7.99
N LEU A 8 5.83 -5.04 -6.67
CA LEU A 8 4.62 -5.31 -5.90
C LEU A 8 4.12 -4.01 -5.29
N ARG A 9 2.84 -3.66 -5.53
CA ARG A 9 2.18 -2.48 -4.94
C ARG A 9 1.11 -2.91 -3.96
N LEU A 10 1.03 -2.20 -2.83
CA LEU A 10 0.05 -2.41 -1.78
C LEU A 10 -0.59 -1.08 -1.41
N ASP A 11 -1.91 -1.05 -1.27
CA ASP A 11 -2.65 0.03 -0.65
C ASP A 11 -3.03 -0.34 0.79
N VAL A 12 -3.00 0.65 1.68
CA VAL A 12 -3.36 0.48 3.09
C VAL A 12 -4.12 1.68 3.59
N LEU A 13 -5.17 1.44 4.35
CA LEU A 13 -5.88 2.47 5.11
C LEU A 13 -4.89 3.28 5.97
N GLY A 14 -4.95 4.61 5.90
CA GLY A 14 -4.07 5.50 6.66
C GLY A 14 -4.19 5.39 8.17
N THR A 15 -5.31 4.85 8.65
CA THR A 15 -5.51 4.54 10.06
C THR A 15 -4.88 3.21 10.48
N ASN A 16 -4.48 2.34 9.54
CA ASN A 16 -3.89 1.04 9.81
C ASN A 16 -2.37 1.13 10.01
N LEU A 17 -1.98 1.74 11.13
CA LEU A 17 -0.58 1.88 11.56
C LEU A 17 0.18 0.54 11.67
N PRO A 18 -0.43 -0.58 12.13
CA PRO A 18 0.24 -1.88 12.14
C PRO A 18 0.70 -2.34 10.76
N ALA A 19 -0.15 -2.20 9.73
CA ALA A 19 0.19 -2.58 8.36
C ALA A 19 1.26 -1.68 7.76
N GLN A 20 1.22 -0.37 8.01
CA GLN A 20 2.27 0.56 7.58
C GLN A 20 3.66 0.16 8.12
N LYS A 21 3.73 -0.16 9.43
CA LYS A 21 4.97 -0.64 10.07
C LYS A 21 5.46 -1.96 9.47
N LEU A 22 4.54 -2.90 9.20
CA LEU A 22 4.87 -4.18 8.59
C LEU A 22 5.49 -3.99 7.20
N TYR A 23 4.87 -3.17 6.35
CA TYR A 23 5.32 -2.96 4.99
C TYR A 23 6.68 -2.27 4.94
N THR A 24 6.88 -1.25 5.76
CA THR A 24 8.21 -0.61 5.90
C THR A 24 9.26 -1.60 6.39
N ALA A 25 8.94 -2.48 7.36
CA ALA A 25 9.86 -3.51 7.84
C ALA A 25 10.20 -4.57 6.78
N MET A 26 9.29 -4.85 5.85
CA MET A 26 9.49 -5.75 4.72
C MET A 26 10.24 -5.10 3.53
N GLY A 27 10.61 -3.82 3.62
CA GLY A 27 11.34 -3.11 2.58
C GLY A 27 10.46 -2.40 1.53
N PHE A 28 9.14 -2.37 1.72
CA PHE A 28 8.28 -1.56 0.87
C PHE A 28 8.53 -0.07 1.11
N GLN A 29 8.54 0.69 0.03
CA GLN A 29 8.68 2.14 0.04
C GLN A 29 7.32 2.81 -0.09
N TYR A 30 7.03 3.76 0.79
CA TYR A 30 5.88 4.64 0.63
C TYR A 30 6.04 5.46 -0.66
N ARG A 31 4.98 5.50 -1.47
CA ARG A 31 4.94 6.23 -2.75
C ARG A 31 4.07 7.45 -2.68
N THR A 32 2.82 7.30 -2.23
CA THR A 32 1.86 8.42 -2.16
C THR A 32 0.68 8.05 -1.26
N THR A 33 -0.15 9.03 -0.95
CA THR A 33 -1.45 8.84 -0.30
C THR A 33 -2.53 9.29 -1.26
N LEU A 34 -3.52 8.43 -1.51
CA LEU A 34 -4.70 8.77 -2.31
C LEU A 34 -5.92 8.82 -1.40
N LYS A 35 -6.75 9.82 -1.63
CA LYS A 35 -8.08 9.87 -1.03
C LYS A 35 -9.03 9.11 -1.93
N LEU A 36 -9.48 7.95 -1.49
CA LEU A 36 -10.35 7.07 -2.25
C LEU A 36 -11.70 6.95 -1.55
N PHE A 37 -12.76 6.90 -2.36
CA PHE A 37 -14.10 6.59 -1.89
C PHE A 37 -14.38 5.11 -2.17
N TYR A 38 -14.68 4.36 -1.12
CA TYR A 38 -15.25 3.02 -1.22
C TYR A 38 -16.61 3.00 -0.55
N GLU A 39 -17.52 2.18 -1.05
CA GLU A 39 -18.90 2.12 -0.53
C GLU A 39 -18.93 1.70 0.96
N ASP A 40 -18.07 0.76 1.36
CA ASP A 40 -18.00 0.25 2.74
C ASP A 40 -17.27 1.17 3.73
N THR A 41 -16.25 1.90 3.29
CA THR A 41 -15.39 2.73 4.18
C THR A 41 -15.57 4.23 4.00
N GLY A 42 -16.37 4.66 3.03
CA GLY A 42 -16.54 6.05 2.64
C GLY A 42 -15.28 6.65 2.02
N THR A 43 -15.17 7.97 2.05
CA THR A 43 -13.98 8.69 1.58
C THR A 43 -12.89 8.62 2.65
N THR A 44 -11.81 7.90 2.38
CA THR A 44 -10.70 7.75 3.32
C THR A 44 -9.35 7.74 2.62
N ASP A 45 -8.30 7.94 3.41
CA ASP A 45 -6.93 8.06 2.93
C ASP A 45 -6.29 6.67 2.84
N TYR A 46 -5.79 6.33 1.66
CA TYR A 46 -5.06 5.10 1.37
C TYR A 46 -3.61 5.43 1.04
N LEU A 47 -2.68 4.88 1.82
CA LEU A 47 -1.25 4.98 1.57
C LEU A 47 -0.85 3.86 0.61
N LEU A 48 -0.11 4.22 -0.42
CA LEU A 48 0.42 3.31 -1.42
C LEU A 48 1.89 3.03 -1.12
N TYR A 49 2.21 1.74 -1.09
CA TYR A 49 3.52 1.19 -0.88
C TYR A 49 3.96 0.39 -2.11
N GLU A 50 5.24 0.40 -2.42
CA GLU A 50 5.82 -0.34 -3.54
C GLU A 50 7.12 -1.03 -3.14
N LEU A 51 7.28 -2.28 -3.54
CA LEU A 51 8.50 -3.07 -3.43
C LEU A 51 8.96 -3.44 -4.85
N VAL A 52 10.16 -3.02 -5.23
CA VAL A 52 10.78 -3.42 -6.51
C VAL A 52 11.49 -4.76 -6.30
N LEU A 53 11.24 -5.73 -7.18
CA LEU A 53 11.72 -7.12 -7.09
C LEU A 53 13.02 -7.35 -7.88
#